data_AF-A0A6A4HIS2-F1
#
_entry.id   AF-A0A6A4HIS2-F1
#
_cell.length_a   1.000
_cell.length_b   1.000
_cell.length_c   1.000
_cell.angle_alpha   90.00
_cell.angle_beta   90.00
_cell.angle_gamma   90.00
#
_symmetry.space_group_name_H-M   'P 1'
#
loop_
_entity.id
_entity.type
_entity.pdbx_description
1 polymer ?
#
loop_
_entity_poly.entity_id
_entity_poly.type
_entity_poly.pdbx_seq_one_letter_code
_entity_poly.pdbx_strand_id
1 'polypeptide(L)'
;MPPPNQKRVSHPHAVKAYERAAGDKTLPSDLRPPHILKKTLDYLFGTLVRKEGFKETFGFVRDRTRSVRNDFTMQHERASVAIECHERCARFHVVALHEMRGTRDFEVFLEEQQLMNTLQSLKEFYTDPINADNPPPNQLEFRVYHRLIHIRDQKERHDDVPKEILDHPIFRLVTRFRHAVQATSSPITKSSKLRVDEQGMRIFGELVGALMQGNSSSTESNRTSKVMPYLVACILQHLFGSETIDEAEMETIRGGLDVVEIIDGGMSEASEVRGETNGDDDMGEAFMGEVEDEGDQLDEGEEDLYEYQEHEQERHTAVPAFSASQASAPAPTVGSAFSNLTLQHQQQEDQPSPI
;
A
#
# COMPACT_ATOMS: atom_id res chain seq x y z
N MET A 1 19.30 -23.82 -1.80
CA MET A 1 19.69 -23.18 -3.08
C MET A 1 19.68 -24.23 -4.16
N PRO A 2 19.03 -24.00 -5.32
CA PRO A 2 19.28 -24.86 -6.47
C PRO A 2 20.75 -24.71 -6.90
N PRO A 3 21.40 -25.77 -7.42
CA PRO A 3 22.80 -25.72 -7.84
C PRO A 3 22.99 -24.70 -8.98
N PRO A 4 24.16 -24.06 -9.09
CA PRO A 4 24.39 -22.86 -9.92
C PRO A 4 24.41 -23.10 -11.45
N ASN A 5 23.67 -24.08 -11.99
CA ASN A 5 23.67 -24.38 -13.42
C ASN A 5 22.35 -24.96 -13.99
N GLN A 6 21.22 -24.81 -13.30
CA GLN A 6 19.92 -25.18 -13.88
C GLN A 6 19.36 -24.04 -14.74
N LYS A 7 19.41 -24.21 -16.07
CA LYS A 7 18.73 -23.33 -17.04
C LYS A 7 17.19 -23.43 -17.01
N ARG A 8 16.64 -24.35 -16.22
CA ARG A 8 15.19 -24.58 -16.10
C ARG A 8 14.71 -24.04 -14.77
N VAL A 9 13.66 -23.22 -14.81
CA VAL A 9 13.00 -22.74 -13.59
C VAL A 9 12.44 -23.93 -12.83
N SER A 10 12.68 -23.97 -11.52
CA SER A 10 12.12 -25.01 -10.65
C SER A 10 10.60 -24.79 -10.55
N HIS A 11 9.82 -25.70 -11.13
CA HIS A 11 8.35 -25.62 -11.13
C HIS A 11 7.72 -25.30 -9.76
N PRO A 12 8.12 -25.93 -8.63
CA PRO A 12 7.52 -25.62 -7.32
C PRO A 12 7.89 -24.24 -6.76
N HIS A 13 8.88 -23.55 -7.34
CA HIS A 13 9.31 -22.20 -6.92
C HIS A 13 9.05 -21.15 -8.02
N ALA A 14 8.41 -21.54 -9.12
CA ALA A 14 8.11 -20.65 -10.22
C ALA A 14 6.92 -19.75 -9.86
N VAL A 15 7.08 -18.45 -10.02
CA VAL A 15 5.98 -17.48 -9.87
C VAL A 15 5.82 -16.73 -11.20
N LYS A 16 4.59 -16.69 -11.71
CA LYS A 16 4.22 -16.02 -12.97
C LYS A 16 4.68 -14.56 -12.97
N ALA A 17 5.49 -14.18 -13.96
CA ALA A 17 5.92 -12.80 -14.16
C ALA A 17 4.77 -11.93 -14.69
N TYR A 18 4.86 -10.63 -14.54
CA TYR A 18 3.92 -9.72 -15.19
C TYR A 18 4.24 -9.62 -16.69
N GLU A 19 3.21 -9.73 -17.54
CA GLU A 19 3.34 -9.57 -18.99
C GLU A 19 2.50 -8.37 -19.44
N ARG A 20 3.12 -7.47 -20.22
CA ARG A 20 2.42 -6.29 -20.76
C ARG A 20 1.56 -6.71 -21.95
N ALA A 21 0.32 -6.20 -22.01
CA ALA A 21 -0.58 -6.35 -23.15
C ALA A 21 -0.88 -7.82 -23.55
N ALA A 22 -1.02 -8.71 -22.57
CA ALA A 22 -1.37 -10.11 -22.81
C ALA A 22 -2.86 -10.34 -23.12
N GLY A 23 -3.72 -9.32 -22.94
CA GLY A 23 -5.19 -9.44 -22.94
C GLY A 23 -5.75 -10.32 -24.05
N ASP A 24 -5.51 -9.97 -25.31
CA ASP A 24 -6.06 -10.68 -26.48
C ASP A 24 -5.53 -12.11 -26.67
N LYS A 25 -4.53 -12.53 -25.89
CA LYS A 25 -3.87 -13.84 -26.00
C LYS A 25 -3.98 -14.68 -24.73
N THR A 26 -4.64 -14.17 -23.69
CA THR A 26 -4.68 -14.82 -22.39
C THR A 26 -5.64 -16.01 -22.43
N LEU A 27 -5.12 -17.22 -22.23
CA LEU A 27 -5.95 -18.42 -22.07
C LEU A 27 -6.41 -18.57 -20.61
N PRO A 28 -7.50 -19.29 -20.33
CA PRO A 28 -7.91 -19.61 -18.96
C PRO A 28 -6.79 -20.28 -18.14
N SER A 29 -5.97 -21.13 -18.76
CA SER A 29 -4.83 -21.79 -18.12
C SER A 29 -3.70 -20.83 -17.71
N ASP A 30 -3.67 -19.62 -18.27
CA ASP A 30 -2.67 -18.61 -17.95
C ASP A 30 -3.07 -17.80 -16.70
N LEU A 31 -4.34 -17.84 -16.29
CA LEU A 31 -4.87 -17.11 -15.15
C LEU A 31 -4.91 -17.99 -13.90
N ARG A 32 -4.31 -17.51 -12.81
CA ARG A 32 -4.40 -18.20 -11.51
C ARG A 32 -5.75 -17.87 -10.86
N PRO A 33 -6.50 -18.87 -10.36
CA PRO A 33 -7.75 -18.60 -9.65
C PRO A 33 -7.49 -17.91 -8.30
N PRO A 34 -8.51 -17.25 -7.70
CA PRO A 34 -8.35 -16.39 -6.52
C PRO A 34 -7.61 -17.02 -5.33
N HIS A 35 -7.92 -18.28 -4.99
CA HIS A 35 -7.26 -18.99 -3.90
C HIS A 35 -5.76 -19.25 -4.16
N ILE A 36 -5.36 -19.44 -5.43
CA ILE A 36 -3.95 -19.59 -5.83
C ILE A 36 -3.25 -18.23 -5.85
N LEU A 37 -3.96 -17.15 -6.18
CA LEU A 37 -3.43 -15.79 -6.08
C LEU A 37 -3.08 -15.42 -4.63
N LYS A 38 -3.99 -15.70 -3.68
CA LYS A 38 -3.69 -15.55 -2.23
C LYS A 38 -2.49 -16.38 -1.82
N LYS A 39 -2.48 -17.68 -2.13
CA LYS A 39 -1.36 -18.59 -1.83
C LYS A 39 -0.04 -18.11 -2.43
N THR A 40 -0.08 -17.46 -3.60
CA THR A 40 1.10 -16.85 -4.20
C THR A 40 1.63 -15.70 -3.35
N LEU A 41 0.77 -14.81 -2.86
CA LEU A 41 1.19 -13.72 -1.95
C LEU A 41 1.70 -14.26 -0.61
N ASP A 42 1.08 -15.32 -0.08
CA ASP A 42 1.55 -16.01 1.13
C ASP A 42 2.98 -16.54 0.95
N TYR A 43 3.28 -17.12 -0.21
CA TYR A 43 4.65 -17.51 -0.55
C TYR A 43 5.59 -16.30 -0.70
N LEU A 44 5.19 -15.27 -1.45
CA LEU A 44 6.04 -14.10 -1.71
C LEU A 44 6.40 -13.35 -0.43
N PHE A 45 5.42 -13.07 0.43
CA PHE A 45 5.65 -12.30 1.65
C PHE A 45 6.08 -13.19 2.82
N GLY A 46 5.32 -14.24 3.12
CA GLY A 46 5.56 -15.13 4.26
C GLY A 46 6.80 -16.01 4.12
N THR A 47 7.14 -16.44 2.90
CA THR A 47 8.31 -17.31 2.69
C THR A 47 9.50 -16.54 2.13
N LEU A 48 9.33 -15.89 0.97
CA LEU A 48 10.45 -15.32 0.22
C LEU A 48 11.02 -14.06 0.87
N VAL A 49 10.20 -13.04 1.13
CA VAL A 49 10.63 -11.80 1.80
C VAL A 49 11.19 -12.08 3.19
N ARG A 50 10.51 -12.91 3.99
CA ARG A 50 10.96 -13.29 5.33
C ARG A 50 12.34 -13.95 5.34
N LYS A 51 12.62 -14.82 4.36
CA LYS A 51 13.84 -15.63 4.33
C LYS A 51 15.03 -14.92 3.70
N GLU A 52 14.81 -14.21 2.60
CA GLU A 52 15.88 -13.62 1.80
C GLU A 52 16.07 -12.12 2.05
N GLY A 53 15.11 -11.47 2.73
CA GLY A 53 15.13 -10.04 3.02
C GLY A 53 14.30 -9.20 2.05
N PHE A 54 13.76 -8.08 2.54
CA PHE A 54 12.89 -7.21 1.74
C PHE A 54 13.64 -6.56 0.58
N LYS A 55 14.84 -6.01 0.83
CA LYS A 55 15.61 -5.26 -0.19
C LYS A 55 16.11 -6.17 -1.30
N GLU A 56 16.53 -7.37 -0.93
CA GLU A 56 17.07 -8.40 -1.81
C GLU A 56 15.99 -8.96 -2.74
N THR A 57 14.75 -9.03 -2.26
CA THR A 57 13.62 -9.62 -3.00
C THR A 57 12.73 -8.58 -3.69
N PHE A 58 12.88 -7.29 -3.35
CA PHE A 58 11.99 -6.20 -3.78
C PHE A 58 11.67 -6.22 -5.27
N GLY A 59 12.68 -6.22 -6.14
CA GLY A 59 12.46 -6.16 -7.59
C GLY A 59 11.65 -7.34 -8.13
N PHE A 60 11.87 -8.54 -7.58
CA PHE A 60 11.11 -9.74 -7.92
C PHE A 60 9.69 -9.66 -7.40
N VAL A 61 9.51 -9.36 -6.11
CA VAL A 61 8.20 -9.31 -5.44
C VAL A 61 7.32 -8.21 -6.05
N ARG A 62 7.89 -7.04 -6.38
CA ARG A 62 7.18 -5.94 -7.06
C ARG A 62 6.59 -6.39 -8.41
N ASP A 63 7.35 -7.13 -9.21
CA ASP A 63 6.85 -7.67 -10.48
C ASP A 63 5.75 -8.71 -10.26
N ARG A 64 5.98 -9.66 -9.33
CA ARG A 64 5.05 -10.77 -9.10
C ARG A 64 3.74 -10.33 -8.45
N THR A 65 3.76 -9.32 -7.57
CA THR A 65 2.55 -8.70 -7.01
C THR A 65 1.74 -7.98 -8.08
N ARG A 66 2.40 -7.29 -9.03
CA ARG A 66 1.71 -6.72 -10.20
C ARG A 66 1.04 -7.80 -11.06
N SER A 67 1.72 -8.93 -11.28
CA SER A 67 1.15 -10.09 -11.99
C SER A 67 -0.08 -10.65 -11.27
N VAL A 68 -0.03 -10.76 -9.93
CA VAL A 68 -1.17 -11.22 -9.12
C VAL A 68 -2.38 -10.30 -9.27
N ARG A 69 -2.20 -8.98 -9.13
CA ARG A 69 -3.30 -8.02 -9.30
C ARG A 69 -3.86 -8.03 -10.72
N ASN A 70 -3.00 -8.17 -11.74
CA ASN A 70 -3.43 -8.28 -13.13
C ASN A 70 -4.34 -9.49 -13.35
N ASP A 71 -4.02 -10.65 -12.76
CA ASP A 71 -4.88 -11.84 -12.87
C ASP A 71 -6.25 -11.62 -12.22
N PHE A 72 -6.35 -10.91 -11.09
CA PHE A 72 -7.65 -10.51 -10.51
C PHE A 72 -8.44 -9.61 -11.46
N THR A 73 -7.78 -8.60 -12.05
CA THR A 73 -8.42 -7.70 -13.01
C THR A 73 -8.96 -8.44 -14.23
N MET A 74 -8.18 -9.34 -14.82
CA MET A 74 -8.59 -10.15 -15.99
C MET A 74 -9.77 -11.08 -15.68
N GLN A 75 -9.93 -11.49 -14.42
CA GLN A 75 -11.04 -12.35 -13.97
C GLN A 75 -12.26 -11.56 -13.51
N HIS A 76 -12.21 -10.22 -13.50
CA HIS A 76 -13.21 -9.34 -12.89
C HIS A 76 -13.55 -9.71 -11.44
N GLU A 77 -12.59 -10.26 -10.70
CA GLU A 77 -12.77 -10.70 -9.32
C GLU A 77 -12.58 -9.52 -8.35
N ARG A 78 -13.60 -9.26 -7.51
CA ARG A 78 -13.71 -8.08 -6.63
C ARG A 78 -14.18 -8.41 -5.21
N ALA A 79 -14.32 -9.70 -4.88
CA ALA A 79 -14.75 -10.16 -3.57
C ALA A 79 -13.62 -10.06 -2.52
N SER A 80 -13.89 -10.58 -1.32
CA SER A 80 -13.01 -10.51 -0.14
C SER A 80 -11.55 -10.91 -0.41
N VAL A 81 -11.32 -11.99 -1.17
CA VAL A 81 -9.97 -12.48 -1.49
C VAL A 81 -9.19 -11.48 -2.35
N ALA A 82 -9.84 -10.84 -3.33
CA ALA A 82 -9.20 -9.80 -4.13
C ALA A 82 -8.86 -8.59 -3.27
N ILE A 83 -9.78 -8.16 -2.41
CA ILE A 83 -9.58 -7.04 -1.49
C ILE A 83 -8.38 -7.33 -0.58
N GLU A 84 -8.36 -8.46 0.11
CA GLU A 84 -7.24 -8.87 0.97
C GLU A 84 -5.90 -8.86 0.23
N CYS A 85 -5.86 -9.42 -0.99
CA CYS A 85 -4.64 -9.45 -1.79
C CYS A 85 -4.17 -8.03 -2.19
N HIS A 86 -5.09 -7.15 -2.55
CA HIS A 86 -4.77 -5.77 -2.92
C HIS A 86 -4.36 -4.93 -1.71
N GLU A 87 -4.99 -5.15 -0.56
CA GLU A 87 -4.61 -4.53 0.72
C GLU A 87 -3.16 -4.85 1.06
N ARG A 88 -2.77 -6.13 1.02
CA ARG A 88 -1.38 -6.57 1.24
C ARG A 88 -0.41 -5.96 0.22
N CYS A 89 -0.79 -5.92 -1.06
CA CYS A 89 0.02 -5.26 -2.09
C CYS A 89 0.20 -3.75 -1.83
N ALA A 90 -0.85 -3.05 -1.40
CA ALA A 90 -0.77 -1.63 -1.09
C ALA A 90 0.12 -1.38 0.14
N ARG A 91 0.02 -2.20 1.19
CA ARG A 91 0.95 -2.13 2.35
C ARG A 91 2.40 -2.38 1.92
N PHE A 92 2.65 -3.38 1.07
CA PHE A 92 3.97 -3.64 0.48
C PHE A 92 4.55 -2.41 -0.23
N HIS A 93 3.74 -1.74 -1.07
CA HIS A 93 4.18 -0.55 -1.80
C HIS A 93 4.48 0.64 -0.87
N VAL A 94 3.68 0.84 0.19
CA VAL A 94 3.96 1.87 1.20
C VAL A 94 5.27 1.57 1.95
N VAL A 95 5.50 0.32 2.35
CA VAL A 95 6.77 -0.10 2.97
C VAL A 95 7.94 0.12 2.01
N ALA A 96 7.78 -0.20 0.72
CA ALA A 96 8.82 0.00 -0.28
C ALA A 96 9.27 1.46 -0.40
N LEU A 97 8.32 2.42 -0.38
CA LEU A 97 8.63 3.85 -0.41
C LEU A 97 9.53 4.30 0.75
N HIS A 98 9.47 3.61 1.89
CA HIS A 98 10.33 3.87 3.05
C HIS A 98 11.63 3.05 3.01
N GLU A 99 11.53 1.71 2.95
CA GLU A 99 12.67 0.79 3.09
C GLU A 99 13.67 0.87 1.92
N MET A 100 13.19 1.16 0.70
CA MET A 100 14.04 1.26 -0.50
C MET A 100 14.56 2.68 -0.76
N ARG A 101 14.23 3.64 0.11
CA ARG A 101 14.63 5.04 -0.06
C ARG A 101 16.16 5.17 -0.10
N GLY A 102 16.65 5.94 -1.08
CA GLY A 102 18.09 6.18 -1.26
C GLY A 102 18.87 5.01 -1.85
N THR A 103 18.22 3.89 -2.19
CA THR A 103 18.87 2.83 -2.97
C THR A 103 18.98 3.24 -4.43
N ARG A 104 20.05 2.82 -5.12
CA ARG A 104 20.43 3.35 -6.45
C ARG A 104 19.44 2.99 -7.56
N ASP A 105 18.79 1.83 -7.45
CA ASP A 105 17.93 1.27 -8.50
C ASP A 105 16.42 1.40 -8.18
N PHE A 106 16.08 2.23 -7.18
CA PHE A 106 14.69 2.44 -6.75
C PHE A 106 14.05 3.64 -7.45
N GLU A 107 13.18 3.33 -8.40
CA GLU A 107 12.37 4.30 -9.14
C GLU A 107 11.12 4.71 -8.34
N VAL A 108 11.26 5.73 -7.49
CA VAL A 108 10.21 6.23 -6.61
C VAL A 108 8.90 6.50 -7.35
N PHE A 109 8.97 7.14 -8.52
CA PHE A 109 7.79 7.48 -9.32
C PHE A 109 7.01 6.23 -9.78
N LEU A 110 7.72 5.18 -10.18
CA LEU A 110 7.08 3.93 -10.60
C LEU A 110 6.42 3.24 -9.40
N GLU A 111 7.05 3.29 -8.22
CA GLU A 111 6.48 2.73 -7.01
C GLU A 111 5.23 3.48 -6.55
N GLU A 112 5.26 4.83 -6.57
CA GLU A 112 4.08 5.66 -6.33
C GLU A 112 2.94 5.30 -7.28
N GLN A 113 3.23 5.11 -8.57
CA GLN A 113 2.22 4.73 -9.55
C GLN A 113 1.60 3.36 -9.25
N GLN A 114 2.41 2.36 -8.85
CA GLN A 114 1.89 1.05 -8.46
C GLN A 114 0.99 1.15 -7.22
N LEU A 115 1.37 1.96 -6.23
CA LEU A 115 0.56 2.22 -5.04
C LEU A 115 -0.77 2.91 -5.41
N MET A 116 -0.73 3.98 -6.19
CA MET A 116 -1.91 4.73 -6.62
C MET A 116 -2.89 3.83 -7.38
N ASN A 117 -2.41 3.02 -8.32
CA ASN A 117 -3.25 2.07 -9.05
C ASN A 117 -3.89 1.03 -8.12
N THR A 118 -3.12 0.50 -7.17
CA THR A 118 -3.65 -0.48 -6.20
C THR A 118 -4.72 0.14 -5.31
N LEU A 119 -4.50 1.36 -4.82
CA LEU A 119 -5.47 2.10 -3.99
C LEU A 119 -6.73 2.48 -4.78
N GLN A 120 -6.61 2.75 -6.08
CA GLN A 120 -7.74 3.01 -6.96
C GLN A 120 -8.61 1.76 -7.14
N SER A 121 -8.02 0.57 -7.37
CA SER A 121 -8.78 -0.68 -7.41
C SER A 121 -9.47 -0.98 -6.08
N LEU A 122 -8.77 -0.80 -4.95
CA LEU A 122 -9.38 -0.97 -3.62
C LEU A 122 -10.58 -0.04 -3.41
N LYS A 123 -10.46 1.22 -3.82
CA LYS A 123 -11.55 2.20 -3.75
C LYS A 123 -12.79 1.70 -4.50
N GLU A 124 -12.62 1.12 -5.67
CA GLU A 124 -13.71 0.56 -6.49
C GLU A 124 -14.32 -0.68 -5.83
N PHE A 125 -13.51 -1.61 -5.34
CA PHE A 125 -13.98 -2.83 -4.67
C PHE A 125 -14.82 -2.49 -3.42
N TYR A 126 -14.39 -1.49 -2.67
CA TYR A 126 -15.10 -0.99 -1.49
C TYR A 126 -16.46 -0.38 -1.76
N THR A 127 -16.76 0.01 -3.00
CA THR A 127 -18.06 0.53 -3.43
C THR A 127 -18.87 -0.49 -4.23
N ASP A 128 -18.30 -1.66 -4.51
CA ASP A 128 -18.94 -2.68 -5.30
C ASP A 128 -20.12 -3.31 -4.52
N PRO A 129 -21.32 -3.44 -5.13
CA PRO A 129 -22.49 -4.01 -4.48
C PRO A 129 -22.27 -5.39 -3.87
N ILE A 130 -21.35 -6.20 -4.42
CA ILE A 130 -21.02 -7.53 -3.87
C ILE A 130 -20.52 -7.47 -2.41
N ASN A 131 -19.99 -6.33 -1.99
CA ASN A 131 -19.42 -6.11 -0.66
C ASN A 131 -20.36 -5.34 0.28
N ALA A 132 -21.59 -5.03 -0.14
CA ALA A 132 -22.52 -4.21 0.64
C ALA A 132 -22.97 -4.89 1.94
N ASP A 133 -23.22 -6.19 1.90
CA ASP A 133 -23.70 -6.96 3.06
C ASP A 133 -22.58 -7.29 4.08
N ASN A 134 -21.33 -7.27 3.63
CA ASN A 134 -20.16 -7.53 4.47
C ASN A 134 -19.04 -6.54 4.15
N PRO A 135 -19.12 -5.31 4.70
CA PRO A 135 -18.14 -4.27 4.43
C PRO A 135 -16.73 -4.70 4.88
N PRO A 136 -15.70 -4.54 4.02
CA PRO A 136 -14.34 -4.92 4.38
C PRO A 136 -13.83 -4.14 5.61
N PRO A 137 -13.21 -4.81 6.59
CA PRO A 137 -12.88 -4.20 7.88
C PRO A 137 -11.80 -3.13 7.79
N ASN A 138 -10.89 -3.22 6.82
CA ASN A 138 -9.75 -2.31 6.68
C ASN A 138 -10.05 -1.10 5.78
N GLN A 139 -11.30 -0.89 5.37
CA GLN A 139 -11.68 0.18 4.45
C GLN A 139 -11.19 1.56 4.90
N LEU A 140 -11.28 1.88 6.20
CA LEU A 140 -10.76 3.12 6.77
C LEU A 140 -9.26 3.32 6.50
N GLU A 141 -8.46 2.29 6.73
CA GLU A 141 -7.00 2.30 6.57
C GLU A 141 -6.61 2.74 5.16
N PHE A 142 -7.16 2.07 4.15
CA PHE A 142 -6.81 2.32 2.75
C PHE A 142 -7.43 3.62 2.21
N ARG A 143 -8.59 4.05 2.74
CA ARG A 143 -9.15 5.38 2.42
C ARG A 143 -8.26 6.51 2.95
N VAL A 144 -7.62 6.32 4.10
CA VAL A 144 -6.61 7.25 4.62
C VAL A 144 -5.36 7.28 3.73
N TYR A 145 -4.82 6.12 3.36
CA TYR A 145 -3.66 6.06 2.45
C TYR A 145 -3.95 6.73 1.10
N HIS A 146 -5.11 6.44 0.52
CA HIS A 146 -5.56 7.06 -0.73
C HIS A 146 -5.63 8.58 -0.60
N ARG A 147 -6.20 9.11 0.48
CA ARG A 147 -6.33 10.56 0.71
C ARG A 147 -4.97 11.25 0.87
N LEU A 148 -4.02 10.61 1.55
CA LEU A 148 -2.67 11.15 1.77
C LEU A 148 -1.81 11.10 0.50
N ILE A 149 -1.78 9.98 -0.22
CA ILE A 149 -1.00 9.86 -1.46
C ILE A 149 -1.47 10.85 -2.54
N HIS A 150 -2.78 11.09 -2.63
CA HIS A 150 -3.38 12.05 -3.56
C HIS A 150 -3.48 13.47 -2.96
N ILE A 151 -2.59 13.87 -2.05
CA ILE A 151 -2.58 15.22 -1.46
C ILE A 151 -2.39 16.32 -2.51
N ARG A 152 -1.75 15.99 -3.64
CA ARG A 152 -1.53 16.93 -4.75
C ARG A 152 -2.77 17.15 -5.63
N ASP A 153 -3.75 16.27 -5.58
CA ASP A 153 -4.93 16.34 -6.44
C ASP A 153 -5.86 17.46 -5.97
N GLN A 154 -5.97 18.52 -6.77
CA GLN A 154 -6.81 19.69 -6.44
C GLN A 154 -8.29 19.48 -6.72
N LYS A 155 -8.65 18.51 -7.58
CA LYS A 155 -10.03 18.12 -7.82
C LYS A 155 -10.34 16.89 -7.00
N GLU A 156 -11.12 17.05 -5.95
CA GLU A 156 -11.75 15.93 -5.27
C GLU A 156 -12.81 15.37 -6.21
N ARG A 157 -12.56 14.17 -6.75
CA ARG A 157 -13.60 13.44 -7.50
C ARG A 157 -14.69 13.05 -6.52
N HIS A 158 -15.93 12.89 -7.01
CA HIS A 158 -17.00 12.34 -6.19
C HIS A 158 -16.54 10.97 -5.67
N ASP A 159 -16.34 10.86 -4.37
CA ASP A 159 -15.99 9.61 -3.71
C ASP A 159 -17.21 9.14 -2.95
N ASP A 160 -17.75 7.97 -3.31
CA ASP A 160 -18.79 7.30 -2.54
C ASP A 160 -18.13 6.69 -1.29
N VAL A 161 -17.99 7.52 -0.25
CA VAL A 161 -17.45 7.13 1.06
C VAL A 161 -18.62 6.96 2.01
N PRO A 162 -18.76 5.78 2.67
CA PRO A 162 -19.79 5.57 3.68
C PRO A 162 -19.71 6.62 4.80
N LYS A 163 -20.88 6.97 5.35
CA LYS A 163 -20.99 8.00 6.39
C LYS A 163 -20.16 7.65 7.62
N GLU A 164 -20.07 6.37 7.95
CA GLU A 164 -19.30 5.81 9.05
C GLU A 164 -17.81 6.16 8.94
N ILE A 165 -17.27 6.15 7.71
CA ILE A 165 -15.88 6.56 7.44
C ILE A 165 -15.76 8.08 7.42
N LEU A 166 -16.72 8.80 6.81
CA LEU A 166 -16.70 10.27 6.80
C LEU A 166 -16.70 10.87 8.21
N ASP A 167 -17.46 10.27 9.12
CA ASP A 167 -17.57 10.70 10.51
C ASP A 167 -16.41 10.19 11.38
N HIS A 168 -15.60 9.25 10.89
CA HIS A 168 -14.49 8.66 11.65
C HIS A 168 -13.44 9.73 12.02
N PRO A 169 -13.01 9.85 13.30
CA PRO A 169 -12.10 10.90 13.75
C PRO A 169 -10.80 10.98 12.95
N ILE A 170 -10.18 9.84 12.67
CA ILE A 170 -8.94 9.76 11.88
C ILE A 170 -9.16 10.28 10.46
N PHE A 171 -10.26 9.90 9.80
CA PHE A 171 -10.53 10.30 8.43
C PHE A 171 -10.82 11.81 8.33
N ARG A 172 -11.53 12.36 9.32
CA ARG A 172 -11.74 13.82 9.46
C ARG A 172 -10.44 14.58 9.65
N LEU A 173 -9.53 14.06 10.48
CA LEU A 173 -8.21 14.65 10.71
C LEU A 173 -7.35 14.63 9.44
N VAL A 174 -7.30 13.49 8.74
CA VAL A 174 -6.59 13.35 7.46
C VAL A 174 -7.15 14.31 6.41
N THR A 175 -8.47 14.47 6.34
CA THR A 175 -9.13 15.40 5.42
C THR A 175 -8.79 16.85 5.73
N ARG A 176 -8.86 17.24 7.01
CA ARG A 176 -8.44 18.58 7.47
C ARG A 176 -6.96 18.84 7.17
N PHE A 177 -6.11 17.86 7.42
CA PHE A 177 -4.67 17.96 7.16
C PHE A 177 -4.40 18.18 5.67
N ARG A 178 -5.01 17.37 4.80
CA ARG A 178 -4.93 17.54 3.34
C ARG A 178 -5.30 18.95 2.90
N HIS A 179 -6.41 19.50 3.38
CA HIS A 179 -6.84 20.86 3.03
C HIS A 179 -5.83 21.92 3.50
N ALA A 180 -5.30 21.80 4.72
CA ALA A 180 -4.30 22.73 5.23
C ALA A 180 -3.00 22.71 4.39
N VAL A 181 -2.54 21.51 4.00
CA VAL A 181 -1.35 21.35 3.15
C VAL A 181 -1.60 21.93 1.75
N GLN A 182 -2.75 21.66 1.15
CA GLN A 182 -3.09 22.18 -0.18
C GLN A 182 -3.17 23.72 -0.19
N ALA A 183 -3.78 24.32 0.84
CA ALA A 183 -3.85 25.76 1.00
C ALA A 183 -2.45 26.39 1.12
N THR A 184 -1.59 25.83 1.98
CA THR A 184 -0.23 26.33 2.24
C THR A 184 0.71 26.12 1.05
N SER A 185 0.52 25.03 0.31
CA SER A 185 1.37 24.63 -0.81
C SER A 185 0.96 25.27 -2.14
N SER A 186 -0.11 26.06 -2.17
CA SER A 186 -0.58 26.71 -3.39
C SER A 186 0.45 27.70 -3.97
N PRO A 187 0.66 27.72 -5.31
CA PRO A 187 0.12 26.80 -6.30
C PRO A 187 0.82 25.43 -6.23
N ILE A 188 0.02 24.35 -6.12
CA ILE A 188 0.54 22.98 -6.13
C ILE A 188 0.74 22.52 -7.57
N THR A 189 1.87 21.89 -7.85
CA THR A 189 2.14 21.19 -9.11
C THR A 189 2.51 19.73 -8.81
N LYS A 190 2.65 18.91 -9.86
CA LYS A 190 3.05 17.50 -9.71
C LYS A 190 4.38 17.34 -8.97
N SER A 191 5.30 18.31 -9.11
CA SER A 191 6.66 18.26 -8.57
C SER A 191 6.96 19.32 -7.50
N SER A 192 6.02 20.22 -7.18
CA SER A 192 6.25 21.25 -6.16
C SER A 192 6.48 20.63 -4.78
N LYS A 193 7.42 21.18 -4.00
CA LYS A 193 7.62 20.82 -2.60
C LYS A 193 6.36 21.15 -1.80
N LEU A 194 5.85 20.17 -1.06
CA LEU A 194 4.74 20.37 -0.13
C LEU A 194 5.22 21.16 1.09
N ARG A 195 4.39 22.08 1.56
CA ARG A 195 4.63 22.90 2.75
C ARG A 195 3.48 22.71 3.73
N VAL A 196 3.82 22.78 5.01
CA VAL A 196 2.88 22.71 6.13
C VAL A 196 3.12 23.94 7.00
N ASP A 197 2.07 24.68 7.31
CA ASP A 197 2.13 25.82 8.22
C ASP A 197 1.88 25.38 9.67
N GLU A 198 1.85 26.34 10.61
CA GLU A 198 1.63 26.03 12.02
C GLU A 198 0.29 25.33 12.27
N GLN A 199 -0.76 25.71 11.54
CA GLN A 199 -2.08 25.07 11.65
C GLN A 199 -2.04 23.62 11.15
N GLY A 200 -1.42 23.37 10.00
CA GLY A 200 -1.23 22.02 9.46
C GLY A 200 -0.43 21.13 10.40
N MET A 201 0.61 21.67 11.05
CA MET A 201 1.40 20.93 12.05
C MET A 201 0.61 20.59 13.31
N ARG A 202 -0.30 21.45 13.76
CA ARG A 202 -1.22 21.14 14.87
C ARG A 202 -2.17 20.00 14.51
N ILE A 203 -2.76 20.03 13.31
CA ILE A 203 -3.65 18.97 12.82
C ILE A 203 -2.88 17.65 12.67
N PHE A 204 -1.64 17.70 12.18
CA PHE A 204 -0.75 16.54 12.13
C PHE A 204 -0.52 15.94 13.53
N GLY A 205 -0.24 16.76 14.54
CA GLY A 205 -0.11 16.29 15.92
C GLY A 205 -1.39 15.63 16.46
N GLU A 206 -2.57 16.21 16.18
CA GLU A 206 -3.86 15.59 16.50
C GLU A 206 -4.04 14.24 15.80
N LEU A 207 -3.70 14.14 14.51
CA LEU A 207 -3.78 12.91 13.72
C LEU A 207 -2.88 11.82 14.29
N VAL A 208 -1.60 12.15 14.54
CA VAL A 208 -0.64 11.25 15.17
C VAL A 208 -1.15 10.79 16.52
N GLY A 209 -1.61 11.72 17.38
CA GLY A 209 -2.17 11.38 18.68
C GLY A 209 -3.35 10.41 18.58
N ALA A 210 -4.29 10.66 17.65
CA ALA A 210 -5.44 9.78 17.43
C ALA A 210 -5.04 8.39 16.91
N LEU A 211 -4.04 8.33 16.02
CA LEU A 211 -3.48 7.07 15.50
C LEU A 211 -2.81 6.25 16.61
N MET A 212 -2.13 6.91 17.56
CA MET A 212 -1.44 6.23 18.67
C MET A 212 -2.36 5.87 19.85
N GLN A 213 -3.41 6.65 20.11
CA GLN A 213 -4.33 6.44 21.24
C GLN A 213 -5.26 5.24 21.06
N GLY A 214 -5.47 4.76 19.84
CA GLY A 214 -6.20 3.51 19.58
C GLY A 214 -5.51 2.23 20.13
N ASN A 215 -4.31 2.35 20.71
CA ASN A 215 -3.40 1.23 21.01
C ASN A 215 -3.46 0.70 22.46
N SER A 216 -4.47 1.09 23.26
CA SER A 216 -4.44 0.88 24.73
C SER A 216 -5.00 -0.45 25.25
N SER A 217 -5.31 -1.46 24.42
CA SER A 217 -5.90 -2.73 24.92
C SER A 217 -5.23 -4.00 24.38
N SER A 218 -4.68 -4.81 25.30
CA SER A 218 -4.16 -6.18 25.15
C SER A 218 -3.08 -6.44 24.09
N THR A 219 -2.13 -7.33 24.40
CA THR A 219 -0.85 -7.53 23.68
C THR A 219 -0.99 -7.89 22.19
N GLU A 220 -2.10 -8.51 21.79
CA GLU A 220 -2.33 -9.00 20.42
C GLU A 220 -3.13 -8.00 19.57
N SER A 221 -4.15 -7.34 20.15
CA SER A 221 -4.81 -6.16 19.53
C SER A 221 -3.84 -4.99 19.30
N ASN A 222 -2.73 -4.94 20.04
CA ASN A 222 -1.70 -3.91 19.92
C ASN A 222 -0.80 -4.07 18.67
N ARG A 223 -0.76 -5.24 18.01
CA ARG A 223 0.07 -5.42 16.80
C ARG A 223 -0.61 -4.80 15.57
N THR A 224 -1.83 -5.20 15.27
CA THR A 224 -2.61 -4.64 14.13
C THR A 224 -2.84 -3.13 14.29
N SER A 225 -3.04 -2.65 15.52
CA SER A 225 -3.27 -1.23 15.77
C SER A 225 -2.06 -0.33 15.45
N LYS A 226 -0.84 -0.90 15.38
CA LYS A 226 0.39 -0.17 15.00
C LYS A 226 0.66 -0.11 13.50
N VAL A 227 0.04 -1.00 12.70
CA VAL A 227 0.27 -1.06 11.25
C VAL A 227 -0.11 0.24 10.56
N MET A 228 -1.34 0.72 10.79
CA MET A 228 -1.81 1.95 10.16
C MET A 228 -0.99 3.18 10.58
N PRO A 229 -0.70 3.44 11.87
CA PRO A 229 0.19 4.52 12.28
C PRO A 229 1.56 4.48 11.61
N TYR A 230 2.19 3.30 11.51
CA TYR A 230 3.49 3.15 10.86
C TYR A 230 3.43 3.44 9.36
N LEU A 231 2.46 2.87 8.64
CA LEU A 231 2.31 3.10 7.21
C LEU A 231 1.93 4.55 6.89
N VAL A 232 1.12 5.19 7.73
CA VAL A 232 0.88 6.65 7.64
C VAL A 232 2.19 7.42 7.83
N ALA A 233 3.03 7.05 8.80
CA ALA A 233 4.33 7.69 9.00
C ALA A 233 5.27 7.52 7.79
N CYS A 234 5.31 6.32 7.17
CA CYS A 234 6.03 6.08 5.91
C CYS A 234 5.56 7.00 4.79
N ILE A 235 4.24 7.14 4.60
CA ILE A 235 3.67 8.05 3.59
C ILE A 235 4.05 9.50 3.88
N LEU A 236 4.03 9.93 5.14
CA LEU A 236 4.33 11.31 5.51
C LEU A 236 5.83 11.63 5.34
N GLN A 237 6.74 10.73 5.72
CA GLN A 237 8.16 10.86 5.38
C GLN A 237 8.40 10.93 3.88
N HIS A 238 7.68 10.13 3.10
CA HIS A 238 7.78 10.13 1.65
C HIS A 238 7.31 11.48 1.05
N LEU A 239 6.19 12.03 1.54
CA LEU A 239 5.61 13.27 1.04
C LEU A 239 6.39 14.53 1.43
N PHE A 240 6.93 14.57 2.65
CA PHE A 240 7.51 15.79 3.26
C PHE A 240 9.02 15.71 3.47
N GLY A 241 9.62 14.53 3.33
CA GLY A 241 11.05 14.27 3.54
C GLY A 241 11.32 13.54 4.86
N SER A 242 12.52 12.95 4.97
CA SER A 242 12.96 12.21 6.18
C SER A 242 13.22 13.09 7.39
N GLU A 243 13.29 14.41 7.21
CA GLU A 243 13.34 15.36 8.31
C GLU A 243 12.00 15.47 9.06
N THR A 244 10.92 14.92 8.52
CA THR A 244 9.57 15.06 9.07
C THR A 244 9.36 14.21 10.32
N ILE A 245 9.91 12.99 10.29
CA ILE A 245 9.86 11.99 11.36
C ILE A 245 11.24 11.34 11.33
N ASP A 246 11.97 11.35 12.43
CA ASP A 246 13.31 10.77 12.43
C ASP A 246 13.28 9.22 12.53
N GLU A 247 14.42 8.57 12.30
CA GLU A 247 14.51 7.10 12.31
C GLU A 247 14.19 6.48 13.69
N ALA A 248 14.46 7.18 14.78
CA ALA A 248 14.18 6.67 16.13
C ALA A 248 12.67 6.74 16.43
N GLU A 249 12.01 7.79 15.97
CA GLU A 249 10.56 7.93 15.99
C GLU A 249 9.89 6.87 15.12
N MET A 250 10.39 6.64 13.89
CA MET A 250 9.89 5.59 13.01
C MET A 250 9.96 4.21 13.67
N GLU A 251 11.07 3.86 14.31
CA GLU A 251 11.21 2.58 15.01
C GLU A 251 10.29 2.47 16.23
N THR A 252 10.08 3.58 16.94
CA THR A 252 9.12 3.64 18.06
C THR A 252 7.70 3.39 17.58
N ILE A 253 7.31 4.01 16.45
CA ILE A 253 5.98 3.85 15.83
C ILE A 253 5.82 2.42 15.31
N ARG A 254 6.84 1.88 14.64
CA ARG A 254 6.89 0.49 14.15
C ARG A 254 6.66 -0.49 15.29
N GLY A 255 7.24 -0.20 16.46
CA GLY A 255 6.97 -0.91 17.70
C GLY A 255 7.32 -2.40 17.63
N GLY A 256 8.39 -2.75 16.91
CA GLY A 256 8.92 -4.10 16.78
C GLY A 256 8.16 -5.03 15.82
N LEU A 257 7.28 -4.51 14.97
CA LEU A 257 6.66 -5.29 13.89
C LEU A 257 7.70 -5.58 12.79
N ASP A 258 7.80 -6.82 12.33
CA ASP A 258 8.57 -7.12 11.14
C ASP A 258 7.85 -6.67 9.86
N VAL A 259 8.56 -6.63 8.73
CA VAL A 259 7.99 -6.16 7.45
C VAL A 259 6.82 -7.02 6.98
N VAL A 260 6.88 -8.33 7.20
CA VAL A 260 5.86 -9.26 6.75
C VAL A 260 4.60 -9.09 7.60
N GLU A 261 4.75 -8.93 8.90
CA GLU A 261 3.64 -8.60 9.80
C GLU A 261 2.95 -7.28 9.40
N ILE A 262 3.72 -6.27 8.99
CA ILE A 262 3.16 -5.01 8.49
C ILE A 262 2.36 -5.25 7.20
N ILE A 263 2.89 -6.03 6.25
CA ILE A 263 2.21 -6.37 5.00
C ILE A 263 0.92 -7.15 5.25
N ASP A 264 0.94 -8.09 6.19
CA ASP A 264 -0.19 -8.94 6.56
C ASP A 264 -1.18 -8.27 7.54
N GLY A 265 -0.99 -6.98 7.88
CA GLY A 265 -1.94 -6.24 8.72
C GLY A 265 -1.85 -6.59 10.21
N GLY A 266 -0.70 -7.07 10.68
CA GLY A 266 -0.45 -7.44 12.07
C GLY A 266 -1.02 -8.81 12.47
N MET A 267 -1.49 -9.60 11.51
CA MET A 267 -1.91 -10.98 11.71
C MET A 267 -0.69 -11.90 11.77
N SER A 268 -0.59 -12.74 12.80
CA SER A 268 0.37 -13.84 12.86
C SER A 268 -0.24 -15.11 12.25
N GLU A 269 0.56 -15.92 11.56
CA GLU A 269 0.19 -17.25 11.01
C GLU A 269 -0.50 -18.18 12.04
N ALA A 270 -0.39 -17.89 13.34
CA ALA A 270 -1.03 -18.65 14.41
C ALA A 270 -2.57 -18.63 14.41
N SER A 271 -3.22 -17.77 13.63
CA SER A 271 -4.69 -17.63 13.62
C SER A 271 -5.45 -18.52 12.61
N GLU A 272 -4.77 -19.15 11.65
CA GLU A 272 -5.43 -19.98 10.62
C GLU A 272 -5.71 -21.44 11.06
N VAL A 273 -5.25 -21.89 12.24
CA VAL A 273 -5.55 -23.25 12.73
C VAL A 273 -6.89 -23.30 13.47
N ARG A 274 -7.99 -23.00 12.79
CA ARG A 274 -9.34 -23.45 13.20
C ARG A 274 -10.24 -23.73 12.01
N GLY A 275 -10.27 -25.02 11.63
CA GLY A 275 -11.19 -25.64 10.67
C GLY A 275 -10.74 -25.37 9.24
N GLU A 276 -10.22 -26.33 8.48
CA GLU A 276 -10.87 -27.58 8.13
C GLU A 276 -9.84 -28.71 8.02
N THR A 277 -10.00 -29.76 8.84
CA THR A 277 -9.47 -31.09 8.53
C THR A 277 -10.51 -31.85 7.73
N ASN A 278 -10.05 -32.50 6.65
CA ASN A 278 -10.63 -33.59 5.84
C ASN A 278 -10.73 -33.17 4.36
N GLY A 279 -10.07 -33.81 3.39
CA GLY A 279 -9.18 -34.96 3.42
C GLY A 279 -8.52 -35.09 2.04
N ASP A 280 -7.36 -35.75 2.02
CA ASP A 280 -6.78 -36.28 0.80
C ASP A 280 -7.76 -37.29 0.16
N ASP A 281 -7.98 -37.19 -1.15
CA ASP A 281 -7.61 -38.25 -2.10
C ASP A 281 -8.27 -38.05 -3.48
N ASP A 282 -7.44 -38.35 -4.47
CA ASP A 282 -7.75 -39.04 -5.74
C ASP A 282 -7.84 -38.24 -7.05
N MET A 283 -6.83 -38.53 -7.88
CA MET A 283 -6.73 -38.23 -9.30
C MET A 283 -7.58 -39.24 -10.07
N GLY A 284 -8.69 -38.79 -10.67
CA GLY A 284 -9.53 -39.60 -11.56
C GLY A 284 -9.70 -38.95 -12.93
N GLU A 285 -9.21 -39.63 -13.97
CA GLU A 285 -9.39 -39.30 -15.39
C GLU A 285 -10.86 -39.33 -15.85
N ALA A 286 -11.09 -38.59 -16.94
CA ALA A 286 -12.09 -38.76 -18.00
C ALA A 286 -13.50 -38.15 -17.80
N PHE A 287 -13.83 -37.16 -18.63
CA PHE A 287 -14.89 -37.33 -19.63
C PHE A 287 -14.77 -36.27 -20.75
N MET A 288 -14.66 -36.73 -22.00
CA MET A 288 -14.89 -35.93 -23.21
C MET A 288 -16.40 -35.78 -23.41
N GLY A 289 -16.87 -34.57 -23.70
CA GLY A 289 -18.20 -34.31 -24.23
C GLY A 289 -18.15 -33.09 -25.15
N GLU A 290 -18.51 -33.31 -26.42
CA GLU A 290 -18.53 -32.30 -27.48
C GLU A 290 -19.71 -31.31 -27.31
N VAL A 291 -19.43 -30.13 -27.88
CA VAL A 291 -20.15 -28.87 -28.09
C VAL A 291 -21.62 -28.97 -28.49
N GLU A 292 -22.46 -28.06 -27.98
CA GLU A 292 -23.50 -27.39 -28.78
C GLU A 292 -23.49 -25.87 -28.50
N ASP A 293 -23.60 -25.12 -29.58
CA ASP A 293 -23.46 -23.67 -29.77
C ASP A 293 -24.86 -23.07 -29.92
N GLU A 294 -25.27 -22.17 -29.01
CA GLU A 294 -26.40 -21.27 -29.23
C GLU A 294 -26.01 -19.87 -28.76
N GLY A 295 -25.90 -18.96 -29.72
CA GLY A 295 -25.54 -17.57 -29.50
C GLY A 295 -26.70 -16.75 -28.98
N ASP A 296 -26.38 -15.81 -28.09
CA ASP A 296 -27.23 -14.67 -27.77
C ASP A 296 -26.44 -13.37 -27.85
N GLN A 297 -27.06 -12.41 -28.51
CA GLN A 297 -26.55 -11.07 -28.80
C GLN A 297 -26.49 -10.24 -27.51
N LEU A 298 -25.32 -9.65 -27.21
CA LEU A 298 -25.19 -8.64 -26.17
C LEU A 298 -24.79 -7.29 -26.77
N ASP A 299 -25.61 -6.33 -26.37
CA ASP A 299 -25.67 -4.90 -26.66
C ASP A 299 -24.36 -4.18 -26.31
N GLU A 300 -23.83 -3.40 -27.25
CA GLU A 300 -22.60 -2.62 -27.11
C GLU A 300 -22.85 -1.39 -26.23
N GLY A 301 -22.44 -1.46 -24.96
CA GLY A 301 -22.26 -0.30 -24.10
C GLY A 301 -20.80 0.18 -24.15
N GLU A 302 -20.60 1.44 -24.58
CA GLU A 302 -19.30 2.12 -24.69
C GLU A 302 -18.45 2.04 -23.40
N GLU A 303 -17.26 1.44 -23.49
CA GLU A 303 -16.21 1.55 -22.47
C GLU A 303 -15.20 2.64 -22.88
N ASP A 304 -15.17 3.73 -22.12
CA ASP A 304 -14.13 4.78 -22.19
C ASP A 304 -12.79 4.25 -21.63
N LEU A 305 -11.95 3.72 -22.53
CA LEU A 305 -10.56 3.34 -22.26
C LEU A 305 -9.65 4.57 -22.24
N TYR A 306 -9.13 4.93 -21.05
CA TYR A 306 -8.10 5.97 -20.92
C TYR A 306 -6.69 5.41 -21.12
N GLU A 307 -6.11 5.71 -22.28
CA GLU A 307 -4.71 5.45 -22.62
C GLU A 307 -3.78 6.48 -21.93
N TYR A 308 -2.90 6.04 -21.03
CA TYR A 308 -1.77 6.84 -20.56
C TYR A 308 -0.50 6.40 -21.27
N GLN A 309 -0.04 7.19 -22.24
CA GLN A 309 1.19 6.95 -23.00
C GLN A 309 2.44 7.24 -22.15
N GLU A 310 3.28 6.22 -21.97
CA GLU A 310 4.66 6.34 -21.50
C GLU A 310 5.52 6.95 -22.63
N HIS A 311 6.10 8.12 -22.42
CA HIS A 311 7.16 8.64 -23.29
C HIS A 311 8.49 8.66 -22.53
N GLU A 312 9.36 7.70 -22.86
CA GLU A 312 10.79 7.77 -22.59
C GLU A 312 11.47 8.66 -23.66
N GLN A 313 12.38 9.54 -23.23
CA GLN A 313 13.32 10.21 -24.12
C GLN A 313 14.74 10.03 -23.60
N GLU A 314 15.47 9.13 -24.26
CA GLU A 314 16.92 9.20 -24.32
C GLU A 314 17.34 10.39 -25.19
N ARG A 315 18.25 11.22 -24.69
CA ARG A 315 19.34 11.80 -25.50
C ARG A 315 20.44 12.38 -24.63
N HIS A 316 21.59 11.73 -24.66
CA HIS A 316 22.88 12.27 -24.24
C HIS A 316 23.38 13.31 -25.24
N THR A 317 23.72 14.51 -24.76
CA THR A 317 24.81 15.36 -25.30
C THR A 317 25.38 16.24 -24.20
N ALA A 318 26.70 16.15 -23.96
CA ALA A 318 27.51 17.15 -23.21
C ALA A 318 27.48 18.51 -23.97
N VAL A 319 27.65 19.72 -23.39
CA VAL A 319 28.74 20.36 -22.60
C VAL A 319 28.21 21.78 -22.16
N PRO A 320 28.95 22.76 -21.58
CA PRO A 320 29.91 22.83 -20.45
C PRO A 320 29.40 23.69 -19.26
N ALA A 321 30.21 23.71 -18.20
CA ALA A 321 30.05 24.44 -16.95
C ALA A 321 29.90 25.98 -17.06
N PHE A 322 29.03 26.54 -16.21
CA PHE A 322 29.12 27.91 -15.72
C PHE A 322 28.93 27.94 -14.19
N SER A 323 29.91 28.53 -13.52
CA SER A 323 29.93 28.80 -12.08
C SER A 323 29.07 30.03 -11.77
N ALA A 324 28.14 29.91 -10.83
CA ALA A 324 27.58 31.05 -10.11
C ALA A 324 27.21 30.61 -8.68
N SER A 325 28.06 31.02 -7.75
CA SER A 325 27.84 30.98 -6.31
C SER A 325 26.68 31.90 -5.93
N GLN A 326 25.61 31.34 -5.36
CA GLN A 326 24.73 32.06 -4.43
C GLN A 326 24.44 31.18 -3.22
N ALA A 327 24.90 31.64 -2.06
CA ALA A 327 24.64 31.04 -0.77
C ALA A 327 23.14 31.17 -0.43
N SER A 328 22.48 30.03 -0.23
CA SER A 328 21.13 29.97 0.34
C SER A 328 21.24 29.92 1.87
N ALA A 329 20.52 30.83 2.54
CA ALA A 329 20.34 30.82 3.99
C ALA A 329 19.57 29.55 4.45
N PRO A 330 19.79 29.06 5.68
CA PRO A 330 19.13 27.87 6.18
C PRO A 330 17.66 28.13 6.52
N ALA A 331 16.79 27.19 6.15
CA ALA A 331 15.39 27.14 6.57
C ALA A 331 15.29 26.83 8.08
N PRO A 332 14.23 27.29 8.78
CA PRO A 332 14.05 27.04 10.20
C PRO A 332 13.89 25.54 10.47
N THR A 333 14.63 25.05 11.47
CA THR A 333 14.52 23.69 12.01
C THR A 333 13.14 23.49 12.63
N VAL A 334 12.39 22.54 12.06
CA VAL A 334 11.11 22.07 12.60
C VAL A 334 11.43 21.24 13.85
N GLY A 335 10.92 21.66 15.00
CA GLY A 335 10.95 20.82 16.20
C GLY A 335 9.99 19.65 16.02
N SER A 336 10.43 18.43 16.39
CA SER A 336 9.60 17.22 16.27
C SER A 336 8.27 17.39 17.01
N ALA A 337 7.17 17.16 16.29
CA ALA A 337 5.82 17.12 16.85
C ALA A 337 5.64 15.95 17.84
N PHE A 338 6.49 14.92 17.78
CA PHE A 338 6.47 13.77 18.67
C PHE A 338 7.25 14.00 19.97
N SER A 339 8.28 14.87 19.98
CA SER A 339 9.02 15.24 21.20
C SER A 339 8.14 15.88 22.28
N ASN A 340 7.07 16.58 21.86
CA ASN A 340 6.12 17.20 22.79
C ASN A 340 5.17 16.18 23.45
N LEU A 341 5.08 14.94 22.95
CA LEU A 341 4.21 13.89 23.51
C LEU A 341 4.90 13.09 24.63
N THR A 342 6.21 12.84 24.53
CA THR A 342 6.98 12.14 25.60
C THR A 342 6.98 12.94 26.91
N LEU A 343 7.02 14.27 26.82
CA LEU A 343 6.97 15.16 27.99
C LEU A 343 5.61 15.18 28.69
N GLN A 344 4.51 14.90 27.98
CA GLN A 344 3.17 14.87 28.58
C GLN A 344 2.93 13.58 29.39
N HIS A 345 3.49 12.44 28.97
CA HIS A 345 3.42 11.21 29.77
C HIS A 345 4.26 11.28 31.05
N GLN A 346 5.41 11.94 31.01
CA GLN A 346 6.30 12.03 32.18
C GLN A 346 5.80 13.01 33.26
N GLN A 347 4.90 13.95 32.91
CA GLN A 347 4.29 14.88 33.87
C GLN A 347 3.02 14.34 34.55
N GLN A 348 2.50 13.18 34.13
CA GLN A 348 1.27 12.60 34.67
C GLN A 348 1.49 11.53 35.75
N GLU A 349 2.72 11.01 35.90
CA GLU A 349 3.06 10.01 36.93
C GLU A 349 3.52 10.61 38.27
N ASP A 350 3.77 11.92 38.36
CA ASP A 350 4.43 12.53 39.53
C ASP A 350 3.49 13.36 40.44
N GLN A 351 2.19 13.07 40.44
CA GLN A 351 1.26 13.67 41.42
C GLN A 351 1.03 12.75 42.63
N PRO A 352 1.39 13.17 43.86
CA PRO A 352 1.13 12.37 45.05
C PRO A 352 -0.38 12.33 45.35
N SER A 353 -0.88 11.12 45.63
CA SER A 353 -2.28 10.88 45.96
C SER A 353 -2.71 11.64 47.24
N PRO A 354 -3.86 12.32 47.25
CA PRO A 354 -4.36 12.96 48.45
C PRO A 354 -4.90 11.93 49.46
N ILE A 355 -4.57 12.17 50.73
CA ILE A 355 -4.85 11.39 51.94
C ILE A 355 -6.35 11.26 52.22
#